data_AF-A0A1H7VB71-F1
#
_entry.id   AF-A0A1H7VB71-F1
#
_cell.length_a   1.000
_cell.length_b   1.000
_cell.length_c   1.000
_cell.angle_alpha   90.00
_cell.angle_beta   90.00
_cell.angle_gamma   90.00
#
_symmetry.space_group_name_H-M   'P 1'
#
loop_
_entity.id
_entity.type
_entity.pdbx_description
1 polymer ?
#
loop_
_entity_poly.entity_id
_entity_poly.type
_entity_poly.pdbx_seq_one_letter_code
_entity_poly.pdbx_strand_id
1 'polypeptide(L)'
;MQADYYLSVSPQQLHHFLIQNFCKEMGVQAVTSGQEFTQKIGKKEQQSYRVIVKNCQQYDRFTLEYHTNLGINIVDYHITPQQNGVNVHYSEEYHTDKFLYKTNYWLVGSLWQWFFLRKKRRLFKQIEQYILQEQK
;
A
#
# COMPACT_ATOMS: atom_id res chain seq x y z
N MET A 1 4.71 0.96 10.78
CA MET A 1 3.42 0.42 11.24
C MET A 1 3.23 -0.94 10.60
N GLN A 2 2.80 -1.94 11.37
CA GLN A 2 2.59 -3.30 10.85
C GLN A 2 1.23 -3.83 11.33
N ALA A 3 0.59 -4.66 10.53
CA ALA A 3 -0.66 -5.33 10.87
C ALA A 3 -0.93 -6.54 9.98
N ASP A 4 -1.53 -7.57 10.58
CA ASP A 4 -2.02 -8.74 9.86
C ASP A 4 -3.53 -8.65 9.63
N TYR A 5 -3.95 -8.98 8.41
CA TYR A 5 -5.35 -9.02 8.02
C TYR A 5 -5.67 -10.34 7.33
N TYR A 6 -6.70 -11.02 7.82
CA TYR A 6 -7.29 -12.16 7.12
C TYR A 6 -8.36 -11.67 6.14
N LEU A 7 -8.37 -12.19 4.92
CA LEU A 7 -9.37 -11.92 3.89
C LEU A 7 -9.84 -13.24 3.26
N SER A 8 -11.14 -13.37 3.04
CA SER A 8 -11.79 -14.56 2.48
C SER A 8 -11.75 -14.57 0.94
N VAL A 9 -10.60 -14.22 0.36
CA VAL A 9 -10.35 -14.15 -1.09
C VAL A 9 -9.11 -14.96 -1.42
N SER A 10 -8.92 -15.34 -2.69
CA SER A 10 -7.73 -16.07 -3.11
C SER A 10 -6.49 -15.15 -3.20
N PRO A 11 -5.26 -15.69 -3.07
CA PRO A 11 -4.03 -14.92 -3.31
C PRO A 11 -4.02 -14.26 -4.69
N GLN A 12 -4.54 -14.94 -5.70
CA GLN A 12 -4.61 -14.41 -7.06
C GLN A 12 -5.51 -13.20 -7.15
N GLN A 13 -6.70 -13.25 -6.53
CA GLN A 13 -7.68 -12.18 -6.55
C GLN A 13 -7.15 -10.93 -5.85
N LEU A 14 -6.57 -11.10 -4.66
CA LEU A 14 -6.01 -9.98 -3.91
C LEU A 14 -4.83 -9.34 -4.67
N HIS A 15 -3.88 -10.15 -5.12
CA HIS A 15 -2.70 -9.66 -5.83
C HIS A 15 -3.10 -8.95 -7.14
N HIS A 16 -4.06 -9.51 -7.88
CA HIS A 16 -4.61 -8.89 -9.08
C HIS A 16 -5.25 -7.54 -8.78
N PHE A 17 -6.09 -7.46 -7.74
CA PHE A 17 -6.70 -6.21 -7.31
C PHE A 17 -5.65 -5.14 -6.97
N LEU A 18 -4.61 -5.50 -6.20
CA LEU A 18 -3.53 -4.57 -5.83
C LEU A 18 -2.81 -4.02 -7.07
N ILE A 19 -2.43 -4.90 -8.00
CA ILE A 19 -1.77 -4.52 -9.24
C ILE A 19 -2.69 -3.67 -10.12
N GLN A 20 -3.94 -4.08 -10.32
CA GLN A 20 -4.88 -3.35 -11.17
C GLN A 20 -5.15 -1.95 -10.64
N ASN A 21 -5.35 -1.80 -9.32
CA ASN A 21 -5.54 -0.48 -8.73
C ASN A 21 -4.30 0.39 -8.91
N PHE A 22 -3.11 -0.17 -8.70
CA PHE A 22 -1.86 0.56 -8.91
C PHE A 22 -1.68 0.97 -10.39
N CYS A 23 -1.89 0.04 -11.31
CA CYS A 23 -1.87 0.29 -12.76
C CYS A 23 -2.84 1.41 -13.15
N LYS A 24 -4.06 1.39 -12.62
CA LYS A 24 -5.08 2.43 -12.85
C LYS A 24 -4.66 3.79 -12.29
N GLU A 25 -4.07 3.80 -11.10
CA GLU A 25 -3.55 5.02 -10.47
C GLU A 25 -2.39 5.61 -11.27
N MET A 26 -1.50 4.77 -11.78
CA MET A 26 -0.32 5.17 -12.56
C MET A 26 -0.62 5.41 -14.05
N GLY A 27 -1.79 5.00 -14.55
CA GLY A 27 -2.14 5.09 -15.97
C GLY A 27 -1.37 4.12 -16.87
N VAL A 28 -0.99 2.95 -16.35
CA VAL A 28 -0.22 1.92 -17.06
C VAL A 28 -0.97 0.60 -17.12
N GLN A 29 -0.58 -0.29 -18.04
CA GLN A 29 -1.26 -1.57 -18.24
C GLN A 29 -0.70 -2.70 -17.35
N ALA A 30 0.60 -2.69 -17.09
CA ALA A 30 1.29 -3.72 -16.33
C ALA A 30 2.48 -3.13 -15.58
N VAL A 31 2.88 -3.79 -14.50
CA VAL A 31 3.99 -3.35 -13.66
C VAL A 31 4.90 -4.51 -13.25
N THR A 32 6.20 -4.23 -13.16
CA THR A 32 7.24 -5.19 -12.75
C THR A 32 8.17 -4.58 -11.71
N SER A 33 8.89 -5.43 -10.96
CA SER A 33 9.90 -4.98 -10.01
C SER A 33 10.97 -4.10 -10.68
N GLY A 34 11.42 -3.07 -9.99
CA GLY A 34 12.40 -2.09 -10.44
C GLY A 34 11.82 -0.94 -11.27
N GLN A 35 10.54 -0.98 -11.65
CA GLN A 35 9.93 0.11 -12.40
C GLN A 35 9.68 1.34 -11.52
N GLU A 36 9.75 2.49 -12.17
CA GLU A 36 9.59 3.78 -11.54
C GLU A 36 8.57 4.64 -12.28
N PHE A 37 7.73 5.33 -11.51
CA PHE A 37 6.66 6.18 -12.00
C PHE A 37 6.77 7.55 -11.34
N THR A 38 6.43 8.61 -12.07
CA THR A 38 6.33 9.95 -11.49
C THR A 38 4.91 10.46 -11.71
N GLN A 39 4.25 10.82 -10.61
CA GLN A 39 2.88 11.33 -10.62
C GLN A 39 2.84 12.76 -10.10
N LYS A 40 1.94 13.56 -10.67
CA LYS A 40 1.71 14.97 -10.28
C LYS A 40 0.50 15.04 -9.35
N ILE A 41 0.64 15.71 -8.20
CA ILE A 41 -0.43 15.97 -7.24
C ILE A 41 -1.03 17.35 -7.52
N GLY A 42 -2.32 17.37 -7.85
CA GLY A 42 -3.11 18.60 -8.01
C GLY A 42 -3.05 19.23 -9.41
N LYS A 43 -4.00 20.15 -9.67
CA LYS A 43 -4.15 20.86 -10.97
C LYS A 43 -3.05 21.89 -11.24
N LYS A 44 -2.34 22.35 -10.20
CA LYS A 44 -1.18 23.24 -10.30
C LYS A 44 0.05 22.39 -10.03
N GLU A 45 0.89 22.23 -11.04
CA GLU A 45 1.99 21.26 -11.19
C GLU A 45 3.14 21.32 -10.17
N GLN A 46 2.92 21.84 -8.95
CA GLN A 46 3.98 22.16 -8.00
C GLN A 46 4.40 21.01 -7.08
N GLN A 47 3.68 19.88 -7.10
CA GLN A 47 4.03 18.72 -6.28
C GLN A 47 4.00 17.47 -7.13
N SER A 48 5.15 16.80 -7.23
CA SER A 48 5.26 15.46 -7.80
C SER A 48 5.72 14.49 -6.72
N TYR A 49 5.37 13.22 -6.89
CA TYR A 49 5.95 12.12 -6.13
C TYR A 49 6.43 11.05 -7.11
N ARG A 50 7.52 10.38 -6.73
CA ARG A 50 8.07 9.25 -7.48
C ARG A 50 7.70 7.97 -6.75
N VAL A 51 7.26 6.96 -7.48
CA VAL A 51 6.96 5.62 -6.93
C VAL A 51 7.89 4.62 -7.57
N ILE A 52 8.49 3.76 -6.75
CA ILE A 52 9.34 2.66 -7.18
C ILE A 52 8.66 1.35 -6.78
N VAL A 53 8.44 0.45 -7.74
CA VAL A 53 7.95 -0.91 -7.47
C VAL A 53 9.14 -1.74 -7.03
N LYS A 54 9.31 -1.94 -5.72
CA LYS A 54 10.48 -2.65 -5.18
C LYS A 54 10.35 -4.15 -5.39
N ASN A 55 9.16 -4.71 -5.15
CA ASN A 55 8.85 -6.12 -5.42
C ASN A 55 7.46 -6.25 -6.05
N CYS A 56 7.36 -7.12 -7.05
CA CYS A 56 6.13 -7.57 -7.69
C CYS A 56 6.26 -9.09 -7.92
N GLN A 57 6.13 -9.86 -6.84
CA GLN A 57 6.22 -11.32 -6.84
C GLN A 57 4.81 -11.89 -6.90
N GLN A 58 4.54 -12.66 -7.95
CA GLN A 58 3.21 -13.15 -8.26
C GLN A 58 2.59 -13.90 -7.07
N TYR A 59 1.47 -13.37 -6.58
CA TYR A 59 0.64 -13.93 -5.48
C TYR A 59 1.30 -13.98 -4.10
N ASP A 60 2.49 -13.41 -3.97
CA ASP A 60 3.29 -13.48 -2.74
C ASP A 60 3.53 -12.08 -2.19
N ARG A 61 4.16 -11.18 -2.95
CA ARG A 61 4.63 -9.92 -2.41
C ARG A 61 4.50 -8.75 -3.36
N PHE A 62 4.00 -7.64 -2.84
CA PHE A 62 3.95 -6.37 -3.56
C PHE A 62 4.48 -5.24 -2.67
N THR A 63 5.54 -4.58 -3.10
CA THR A 63 6.21 -3.52 -2.34
C THR A 63 6.34 -2.25 -3.17
N LEU A 64 5.91 -1.12 -2.61
CA LEU A 64 5.94 0.20 -3.24
C LEU A 64 6.72 1.18 -2.36
N GLU A 65 7.59 1.97 -2.98
CA GLU A 65 8.37 3.01 -2.31
C GLU A 65 8.02 4.38 -2.91
N TYR A 66 7.39 5.23 -2.11
CA TYR A 66 6.92 6.55 -2.48
C TYR A 66 7.89 7.63 -2.00
N HIS A 67 8.46 8.37 -2.92
CA HIS A 67 9.36 9.50 -2.70
C HIS A 67 8.59 10.81 -2.83
N THR A 68 8.61 11.62 -1.78
CA THR A 68 8.00 12.95 -1.74
C THR A 68 9.00 13.96 -1.19
N ASN A 69 8.69 15.26 -1.34
CA ASN A 69 9.47 16.34 -0.72
C ASN A 69 9.45 16.33 0.84
N LEU A 70 8.63 15.47 1.45
CA LEU A 70 8.50 15.33 2.89
C LEU A 70 9.27 14.12 3.45
N GLY A 71 9.53 13.12 2.61
CA GLY A 71 10.16 11.87 3.01
C GLY A 71 9.82 10.71 2.07
N ILE A 72 10.29 9.53 2.46
CA ILE A 72 10.10 8.26 1.75
C ILE A 72 9.11 7.41 2.56
N ASN A 73 8.06 6.90 1.91
CA ASN A 73 7.11 5.95 2.49
C ASN A 73 7.21 4.62 1.76
N ILE A 74 7.49 3.54 2.48
CA ILE A 74 7.56 2.18 1.94
C ILE A 74 6.33 1.43 2.39
N VAL A 75 5.57 0.88 1.44
CA VAL A 75 4.37 0.08 1.70
C VAL A 75 4.63 -1.34 1.18
N ASP A 76 4.47 -2.33 2.04
CA ASP A 76 4.70 -3.73 1.73
C ASP A 76 3.46 -4.57 2.04
N TYR A 77 3.09 -5.40 1.08
CA TYR A 77 2.04 -6.40 1.20
C TYR A 77 2.67 -7.77 0.99
N HIS A 78 2.69 -8.59 2.04
CA HIS A 78 3.09 -9.99 1.96
C HIS A 78 1.85 -10.87 2.15
N ILE A 79 1.57 -11.72 1.17
CA ILE A 79 0.34 -12.47 0.99
C ILE A 79 0.65 -13.95 1.24
N THR A 80 0.13 -14.48 2.33
CA THR A 80 0.28 -15.90 2.67
C THR A 80 -1.04 -16.63 2.44
N PRO A 81 -1.07 -17.65 1.56
CA PRO A 81 -2.27 -18.48 1.36
C PRO A 81 -2.73 -19.14 2.66
N GLN A 82 -4.04 -19.27 2.83
CA GLN A 82 -4.70 -19.98 3.92
C GLN A 82 -5.78 -20.90 3.35
N GLN A 83 -6.26 -21.86 4.15
CA GLN A 83 -7.23 -22.86 3.69
C GLN A 83 -8.51 -22.24 3.09
N ASN A 84 -8.98 -21.12 3.65
CA ASN A 84 -10.24 -20.47 3.25
C ASN A 84 -10.05 -19.00 2.82
N GLY A 85 -8.82 -18.60 2.45
CA GLY A 85 -8.53 -17.20 2.13
C GLY A 85 -7.04 -16.88 2.13
N VAL A 86 -6.70 -15.67 2.54
CA VAL A 86 -5.32 -15.18 2.65
C VAL A 86 -5.09 -14.40 3.93
N ASN A 87 -3.90 -14.55 4.49
CA ASN A 87 -3.36 -13.61 5.46
C ASN A 87 -2.48 -12.61 4.73
N VAL A 88 -2.71 -11.32 4.99
CA VAL A 88 -1.93 -10.20 4.46
C VAL A 88 -1.16 -9.59 5.60
N HIS A 89 0.16 -9.77 5.59
CA HIS A 89 1.05 -9.00 6.44
C HIS A 89 1.32 -7.66 5.76
N TYR A 90 0.74 -6.60 6.33
CA TYR A 90 0.88 -5.24 5.85
C TYR A 90 1.94 -4.51 6.68
N SER A 91 2.91 -3.88 6.00
CA SER A 91 3.82 -2.94 6.65
C SER A 91 3.90 -1.60 5.92
N GLU A 92 4.08 -0.54 6.70
CA GLU A 92 4.25 0.83 6.21
C GLU A 92 5.36 1.51 7.02
N GLU A 93 6.43 1.93 6.35
CA GLU A 93 7.62 2.53 6.96
C GLU A 93 7.87 3.91 6.38
N TYR A 94 7.97 4.92 7.24
CA TYR A 94 8.18 6.30 6.84
C TYR A 94 9.55 6.81 7.31
N HIS A 95 10.33 7.32 6.36
CA HIS A 95 11.65 7.90 6.58
C HIS A 95 11.63 9.38 6.21
N THR A 96 12.15 10.25 7.09
CA THR A 96 12.30 11.68 6.81
C THR A 96 13.57 12.22 7.45
N ASP A 97 14.26 13.10 6.74
CA ASP A 97 15.49 13.75 7.21
C ASP A 97 15.22 15.03 8.02
N LYS A 98 13.97 15.51 8.03
CA LYS A 98 13.63 16.78 8.70
C LYS A 98 13.46 16.57 10.21
N PHE A 99 14.42 17.09 10.98
CA PHE A 99 14.51 17.03 12.45
C PHE A 99 13.20 17.42 13.18
N LEU A 100 12.47 18.42 12.66
CA LEU A 100 11.19 18.91 13.23
C LEU A 100 10.02 17.93 13.09
N TYR A 101 10.06 17.00 12.13
CA TYR A 101 9.02 15.97 11.99
C TYR A 101 9.28 14.77 12.89
N LYS A 102 10.51 14.60 13.40
CA LYS A 102 10.95 13.47 14.22
C LYS A 102 10.39 13.51 15.64
N THR A 103 10.23 14.71 16.22
CA THR A 103 9.75 14.92 17.60
C THR A 103 8.23 14.93 17.70
N ASN A 104 7.53 15.44 16.69
CA ASN A 104 6.06 15.37 16.62
C ASN A 104 5.59 13.91 16.38
N TYR A 105 6.40 13.09 15.70
CA TYR A 105 6.08 11.70 15.35
C TYR A 105 5.89 10.77 16.56
N TRP A 106 6.52 11.02 17.71
CA TRP A 106 6.54 10.03 18.80
C TRP A 106 5.25 10.05 19.66
N LEU A 107 4.75 11.25 20.00
CA LEU A 107 3.49 11.43 20.75
C LEU A 107 2.25 11.35 19.85
N VAL A 108 2.34 11.93 18.64
CA VAL A 108 1.28 11.87 17.63
C VAL A 108 1.22 10.47 17.01
N GLY A 109 2.36 9.78 16.93
CA GLY A 109 2.49 8.49 16.25
C GLY A 109 1.67 7.36 16.87
N SER A 110 1.52 7.30 18.19
CA SER A 110 0.75 6.22 18.83
C SER A 110 -0.77 6.38 18.63
N LEU A 111 -1.30 7.60 18.78
CA LEU A 111 -2.69 7.91 18.46
C LEU A 111 -2.97 7.75 16.95
N TRP A 112 -2.10 8.29 16.10
CA TRP A 112 -2.24 8.16 14.66
C TRP A 112 -2.09 6.71 14.20
N GLN A 113 -1.20 5.92 14.79
CA GLN A 113 -1.06 4.50 14.51
C GLN A 113 -2.36 3.76 14.81
N TRP A 114 -2.99 4.01 15.95
CA TRP A 114 -4.27 3.37 16.27
C TRP A 114 -5.41 3.78 15.32
N PHE A 115 -5.52 5.06 14.99
CA PHE A 115 -6.49 5.56 14.00
C PHE A 115 -6.23 4.98 12.61
N PHE A 116 -4.96 4.92 12.17
CA PHE A 116 -4.57 4.34 10.89
C PHE A 116 -4.85 2.85 10.84
N LEU A 117 -4.52 2.09 11.89
CA LEU A 117 -4.82 0.66 11.96
C LEU A 117 -6.33 0.40 11.83
N ARG A 118 -7.17 1.19 12.51
CA ARG A 118 -8.63 1.12 12.35
C ARG A 118 -9.09 1.46 10.94
N LYS A 119 -8.53 2.51 10.34
CA LYS A 119 -8.84 2.92 8.95
C LYS A 119 -8.42 1.84 7.96
N LYS A 120 -7.22 1.26 8.11
CA LYS A 120 -6.70 0.18 7.27
C LYS A 120 -7.54 -1.08 7.41
N ARG A 121 -7.94 -1.46 8.62
CA ARG A 121 -8.87 -2.58 8.84
C ARG A 121 -10.19 -2.38 8.08
N ARG A 122 -10.77 -1.18 8.10
CA ARG A 122 -11.99 -0.88 7.32
C ARG A 122 -11.73 -0.95 5.82
N LEU A 123 -10.61 -0.40 5.36
CA LEU A 123 -10.22 -0.45 3.96
C LEU A 123 -10.06 -1.89 3.46
N PHE A 124 -9.35 -2.75 4.19
CA PHE A 124 -9.19 -4.15 3.81
C PHE A 124 -10.53 -4.91 3.74
N LYS A 125 -11.47 -4.62 4.65
CA LYS A 125 -12.83 -5.15 4.55
C LYS A 125 -13.57 -4.66 3.30
N GLN A 126 -13.40 -3.39 2.93
CA GLN A 126 -13.99 -2.85 1.70
C GLN A 126 -13.38 -3.49 0.45
N ILE A 127 -12.07 -3.73 0.45
CA ILE A 127 -11.35 -4.45 -0.61
C ILE A 127 -11.90 -5.88 -0.73
N GLU A 128 -12.02 -6.62 0.38
CA GLU A 128 -12.60 -7.96 0.40
C GLU A 128 -14.00 -7.97 -0.20
N GLN A 129 -14.88 -7.05 0.25
CA GLN A 129 -16.24 -6.94 -0.27
C GLN A 129 -16.27 -6.60 -1.76
N TYR A 130 -15.41 -5.68 -2.21
CA TYR A 130 -15.29 -5.30 -3.62
C TYR A 130 -14.92 -6.50 -4.49
N ILE A 131 -13.86 -7.22 -4.10
CA ILE A 131 -13.37 -8.42 -4.81
C ILE A 131 -14.45 -9.51 -4.86
N LEU A 132 -15.18 -9.73 -3.76
CA LEU A 132 -16.26 -10.72 -3.70
C LEU A 132 -17.51 -10.31 -4.49
N GLN A 133 -17.76 -9.00 -4.67
CA GLN A 133 -18.88 -8.49 -5.47
C GLN A 133 -18.61 -8.57 -6.97
N GLU A 134 -17.39 -8.29 -7.43
CA GLU A 134 -17.01 -8.45 -8.84
C GLU A 134 -17.08 -9.90 -9.34
N GLN A 135 -17.21 -10.87 -8.44
CA GLN A 135 -17.36 -12.30 -8.76
C GLN A 135 -18.81 -12.78 -8.90
N LYS A 136 -19.79 -11.92 -8.60
CA LYS A 136 -21.23 -12.22 -8.73
C LYS A 136 -21.78 -11.69 -10.05
#